data_AF-A0A165EFT4-F1
#
_entry.id   AF-A0A165EFT4-F1
#
_cell.length_a   1.000
_cell.length_b   1.000
_cell.length_c   1.000
_cell.angle_alpha   90.00
_cell.angle_beta   90.00
_cell.angle_gamma   90.00
#
_symmetry.space_group_name_H-M   'P 1'
#
loop_
_entity.id
_entity.type
_entity.pdbx_description
1 polymer ?
#
loop_
_entity_poly.entity_id
_entity_poly.type
_entity_poly.pdbx_seq_one_letter_code
_entity_poly.pdbx_strand_id
1 'polypeptide(L)'
;MDVLPPYTSHEAIGGTSHTVAHDKGGLEVQFFSHAVAPTSPPIFHNESIISGTLHLEVHESLLSSIHGVTVTLRGFEREMRGAFGQATTMSKTAEIGQTTFLSVNQELYTHDSGKLAAGTHSWPFALVFPKTFRSVSKKALDEEFELPPTFSAPGYPTYLLYELRCEVSKSTLAGDEIMSVPILYVPRREAARPSKARMLAYETGSPAPSPLHDSEGWQTATATTKVQVFNAREVDISVSFSLARPLEYARGTFIPFYMNLTCDDAQALDLLSTPQAFSIVLDRRLHASEPSGRRAVDERGNGQDTVSEGKYWRAEPNYEGHNTRAFEGEIAVGVQLMQNFTYPKLSLHVSR
;
A
#
# COMPACT_ATOMS: atom_id res chain seq x y z
N MET A 1 -12.34 -4.50 1.44
CA MET A 1 -11.57 -5.17 2.50
C MET A 1 -10.12 -4.85 2.18
N ASP A 2 -9.57 -3.86 2.88
CA ASP A 2 -8.21 -3.33 2.63
C ASP A 2 -7.22 -3.90 3.64
N VAL A 3 -7.52 -5.10 4.15
CA VAL A 3 -6.77 -5.76 5.19
C VAL A 3 -5.57 -6.42 4.53
N LEU A 4 -4.36 -6.04 4.94
CA LEU A 4 -3.17 -6.72 4.50
C LEU A 4 -3.23 -8.18 4.98
N PRO A 5 -2.82 -9.15 4.14
CA PRO A 5 -2.68 -10.53 4.63
C PRO A 5 -1.64 -10.58 5.76
N PRO A 6 -1.78 -11.50 6.74
CA PRO A 6 -0.68 -11.79 7.64
C PRO A 6 0.52 -12.34 6.85
N TYR A 7 1.75 -12.05 7.29
CA TYR A 7 3.00 -12.50 6.64
C TYR A 7 4.11 -12.75 7.67
N THR A 8 5.15 -13.49 7.28
CA THR A 8 6.29 -13.82 8.17
C THR A 8 7.31 -12.67 8.25
N SER A 9 7.92 -12.50 9.43
CA SER A 9 8.97 -11.49 9.64
C SER A 9 10.23 -11.80 8.80
N HIS A 10 11.11 -10.80 8.65
CA HIS A 10 12.34 -10.89 7.86
C HIS A 10 13.28 -12.05 8.27
N GLU A 11 13.14 -12.55 9.51
CA GLU A 11 14.05 -13.54 10.11
C GLU A 11 13.61 -15.00 9.93
N ALA A 12 12.44 -15.26 9.33
CA ALA A 12 12.01 -16.61 9.04
C ALA A 12 12.82 -17.20 7.87
N ILE A 13 13.95 -17.83 8.20
CA ILE A 13 14.80 -18.58 7.27
C ILE A 13 13.94 -19.66 6.61
N GLY A 14 13.68 -19.54 5.30
CA GLY A 14 13.08 -20.59 4.48
C GLY A 14 11.84 -20.18 3.67
N GLY A 15 11.16 -19.07 4.02
CA GLY A 15 9.94 -18.65 3.33
C GLY A 15 8.84 -19.74 3.29
N THR A 16 7.75 -19.46 2.59
CA THR A 16 6.69 -20.44 2.31
C THR A 16 6.81 -20.92 0.88
N SER A 17 6.89 -22.23 0.68
CA SER A 17 6.92 -22.86 -0.65
C SER A 17 5.53 -22.87 -1.28
N HIS A 18 5.47 -22.52 -2.56
CA HIS A 18 4.29 -22.53 -3.42
C HIS A 18 4.55 -23.48 -4.59
N THR A 19 3.60 -24.37 -4.88
CA THR A 19 3.59 -25.21 -6.07
C THR A 19 2.28 -24.96 -6.81
N VAL A 20 2.37 -24.47 -8.04
CA VAL A 20 1.19 -24.16 -8.86
C VAL A 20 1.33 -24.86 -10.20
N ALA A 21 0.32 -25.64 -10.57
CA ALA A 21 0.25 -26.35 -11.84
C ALA A 21 -0.83 -25.74 -12.74
N HIS A 22 -0.59 -25.76 -14.04
CA HIS A 22 -1.54 -25.31 -15.06
C HIS A 22 -2.67 -26.34 -15.25
N ASP A 23 -3.90 -25.86 -15.47
CA ASP A 23 -5.11 -26.70 -15.53
C ASP A 23 -5.06 -27.81 -16.60
N LYS A 24 -4.32 -27.58 -17.69
CA LYS A 24 -4.19 -28.55 -18.80
C LYS A 24 -3.12 -29.62 -18.55
N GLY A 25 -2.44 -29.56 -17.41
CA GLY A 25 -1.32 -30.42 -17.06
C GLY A 25 -0.04 -30.06 -17.80
N GLY A 26 1.09 -30.54 -17.28
CA GLY A 26 2.40 -30.44 -17.93
C GLY A 26 3.16 -29.13 -17.72
N LEU A 27 2.59 -28.08 -17.13
CA LEU A 27 3.34 -26.89 -16.70
C LEU A 27 3.15 -26.67 -15.20
N GLU A 28 4.24 -26.61 -14.44
CA GLU A 28 4.23 -26.40 -12.99
C GLU A 28 5.33 -25.42 -12.58
N VAL A 29 5.05 -24.54 -11.63
CA VAL A 29 6.04 -23.63 -11.04
C VAL A 29 6.14 -23.85 -9.53
N GLN A 30 7.37 -23.92 -9.04
CA GLN A 30 7.69 -24.02 -7.62
C GLN A 30 8.53 -22.81 -7.19
N PHE A 31 8.14 -22.10 -6.15
CA PHE A 31 8.87 -20.91 -5.68
C PHE A 31 8.56 -20.59 -4.21
N PHE A 32 9.36 -19.71 -3.60
CA PHE A 32 9.19 -19.30 -2.20
C PHE A 32 8.68 -17.87 -2.09
N SER A 33 7.90 -17.57 -1.04
CA SER A 33 7.44 -16.20 -0.72
C SER A 33 7.32 -15.95 0.79
N HIS A 34 6.93 -14.74 1.20
CA HIS A 34 6.72 -14.36 2.60
C HIS A 34 5.31 -14.65 3.15
N ALA A 35 4.50 -15.42 2.41
CA ALA A 35 3.17 -15.83 2.86
C ALA A 35 3.24 -16.65 4.16
N VAL A 36 2.17 -16.69 4.96
CA VAL A 36 2.13 -17.48 6.22
C VAL A 36 1.93 -18.97 5.97
N ALA A 37 1.25 -19.34 4.87
CA ALA A 37 0.96 -20.73 4.53
C ALA A 37 0.98 -20.95 3.00
N PRO A 38 1.24 -22.18 2.52
CA PRO A 38 1.27 -22.49 1.08
C PRO A 38 -0.05 -22.23 0.34
N THR A 39 -1.17 -22.18 1.08
CA THR A 39 -2.50 -21.87 0.54
C THR A 39 -2.81 -20.38 0.54
N SER A 40 -1.98 -19.56 1.19
CA SER A 40 -2.13 -18.10 1.19
C SER A 40 -1.54 -17.51 -0.09
N PRO A 41 -2.07 -16.38 -0.59
CA PRO A 41 -1.48 -15.71 -1.74
C PRO A 41 0.01 -15.41 -1.50
N PRO A 42 0.90 -15.65 -2.47
CA PRO A 42 2.31 -15.33 -2.33
C PRO A 42 2.55 -13.85 -2.05
N ILE A 43 3.43 -13.55 -1.09
CA ILE A 43 3.72 -12.18 -0.65
C ILE A 43 5.19 -11.84 -0.93
N PHE A 44 5.42 -10.69 -1.56
CA PHE A 44 6.74 -10.15 -1.80
C PHE A 44 6.83 -8.68 -1.38
N HIS A 45 8.06 -8.23 -1.15
CA HIS A 45 8.38 -6.88 -0.70
C HIS A 45 9.35 -6.22 -1.67
N ASN A 46 9.69 -4.95 -1.41
CA ASN A 46 10.71 -4.21 -2.14
C ASN A 46 11.99 -5.04 -2.29
N GLU A 47 12.57 -5.06 -3.49
CA GLU A 47 13.83 -5.75 -3.80
C GLU A 47 13.83 -7.28 -3.55
N SER A 48 12.66 -7.88 -3.28
CA SER A 48 12.57 -9.33 -3.14
C SER A 48 12.96 -10.02 -4.44
N ILE A 49 13.64 -11.16 -4.32
CA ILE A 49 13.95 -12.03 -5.44
C ILE A 49 12.90 -13.13 -5.47
N ILE A 50 12.12 -13.20 -6.54
CA ILE A 50 11.26 -14.35 -6.83
C ILE A 50 12.15 -15.40 -7.50
N SER A 51 12.57 -16.40 -6.74
CA SER A 51 13.35 -17.52 -7.26
C SER A 51 12.61 -18.85 -7.12
N GLY A 52 12.77 -19.71 -8.12
CA GLY A 52 12.06 -20.97 -8.18
C GLY A 52 12.51 -21.86 -9.32
N THR A 53 11.75 -22.92 -9.56
CA THR A 53 11.93 -23.84 -10.68
C THR A 53 10.63 -23.94 -11.48
N LEU A 54 10.75 -23.81 -12.81
CA LEU A 54 9.65 -24.10 -13.73
C LEU A 54 9.84 -25.50 -14.29
N HIS A 55 8.83 -26.35 -14.14
CA HIS A 55 8.77 -27.69 -14.68
C HIS A 55 7.83 -27.72 -15.90
N LEU A 56 8.29 -28.33 -16.99
CA LEU A 56 7.52 -28.53 -18.21
C LEU A 56 7.61 -29.99 -18.65
N GLU A 57 6.47 -30.65 -18.76
CA GLU A 57 6.33 -31.96 -19.37
C GLU A 57 6.05 -31.80 -20.86
N VAL A 58 7.00 -32.23 -21.68
CA VAL A 58 6.92 -32.16 -23.14
C VAL A 58 6.52 -33.54 -23.65
N HIS A 59 5.30 -33.64 -24.17
CA HIS A 59 4.86 -34.86 -24.85
C HIS A 59 5.32 -34.84 -26.32
N GLU A 60 5.68 -36.03 -26.82
CA GLU A 60 6.05 -36.19 -28.22
C GLU A 60 4.82 -35.93 -29.10
N SER A 61 4.86 -34.84 -29.86
CA SER A 61 3.79 -34.42 -30.76
C SER A 61 4.38 -34.11 -32.12
N LEU A 62 3.76 -34.64 -33.18
CA LEU A 62 4.17 -34.45 -34.57
C LEU A 62 3.97 -33.00 -35.04
N LEU A 63 3.17 -32.21 -34.33
CA LEU A 63 2.72 -30.90 -34.80
C LEU A 63 3.21 -29.74 -33.91
N SER A 64 3.34 -29.89 -32.59
CA SER A 64 3.67 -28.78 -31.70
C SER A 64 5.15 -28.73 -31.33
N SER A 65 5.91 -27.80 -31.93
CA SER A 65 7.26 -27.46 -31.43
C SER A 65 7.18 -26.27 -30.47
N ILE A 66 7.81 -26.41 -29.31
CA ILE A 66 7.95 -25.32 -28.34
C ILE A 66 8.98 -24.32 -28.89
N HIS A 67 8.58 -23.06 -28.96
CA HIS A 67 9.38 -21.95 -29.47
C HIS A 67 10.08 -21.17 -28.36
N GLY A 68 9.45 -21.06 -27.20
CA GLY A 68 10.00 -20.31 -26.09
C GLY A 68 9.39 -20.74 -24.77
N VAL A 69 10.16 -20.61 -23.70
CA VAL A 69 9.69 -20.74 -22.33
C VAL A 69 10.18 -19.52 -21.56
N THR A 70 9.25 -18.74 -21.02
CA THR A 70 9.55 -17.46 -20.36
C THR A 70 8.81 -17.36 -19.04
N VAL A 71 9.48 -16.83 -18.02
CA VAL A 71 8.85 -16.44 -16.75
C VAL A 71 8.91 -14.93 -16.63
N THR A 72 7.77 -14.30 -16.33
CA THR A 72 7.63 -12.84 -16.28
C THR A 72 6.98 -12.42 -14.97
N LEU A 73 7.65 -11.53 -14.24
CA LEU A 73 7.04 -10.75 -13.17
C LEU A 73 6.35 -9.56 -13.81
N ARG A 74 5.03 -9.50 -13.69
CA ARG A 74 4.21 -8.46 -14.30
C ARG A 74 3.44 -7.70 -13.22
N GLY A 75 3.44 -6.37 -13.32
CA GLY A 75 2.57 -5.48 -12.55
C GLY A 75 1.70 -4.67 -13.51
N PHE A 76 0.40 -4.61 -13.24
CA PHE A 76 -0.55 -3.97 -14.14
C PHE A 76 -1.70 -3.30 -13.39
N GLU A 77 -2.17 -2.20 -13.96
CA GLU A 77 -3.41 -1.54 -13.60
C GLU A 77 -4.55 -2.24 -14.33
N ARG A 78 -5.66 -2.52 -13.64
CA ARG A 78 -6.90 -3.03 -14.24
C ARG A 78 -8.04 -2.11 -13.85
N GLU A 79 -8.76 -1.59 -14.84
CA GLU A 79 -9.97 -0.80 -14.63
C GLU A 79 -11.20 -1.69 -14.76
N MET A 80 -12.06 -1.75 -13.74
CA MET A 80 -13.40 -2.33 -13.87
C MET A 80 -14.27 -1.38 -14.68
N ARG A 81 -14.44 -1.68 -15.97
CA ARG A 81 -15.52 -1.08 -16.76
C ARG A 81 -16.83 -1.76 -16.35
N GLY A 82 -17.78 -0.94 -15.89
CA GLY A 82 -19.04 -1.41 -15.30
C GLY A 82 -19.83 -2.37 -16.20
N ALA A 83 -20.52 -3.31 -15.53
CA ALA A 83 -21.48 -4.25 -16.10
C ALA A 83 -22.77 -3.61 -16.66
N PHE A 84 -22.68 -2.40 -17.22
CA PHE A 84 -23.78 -1.71 -17.89
C PHE A 84 -23.32 -1.27 -19.28
N GLY A 85 -23.50 -2.16 -20.27
CA GLY A 85 -23.54 -1.78 -21.68
C GLY A 85 -22.27 -2.05 -22.49
N GLN A 86 -21.84 -3.31 -22.57
CA GLN A 86 -21.59 -4.04 -23.82
C GLN A 86 -20.84 -5.32 -23.46
N ALA A 87 -21.57 -6.44 -23.50
CA ALA A 87 -20.96 -7.75 -23.60
C ALA A 87 -20.33 -7.87 -24.99
N THR A 88 -19.09 -7.40 -25.14
CA THR A 88 -18.27 -7.77 -26.28
C THR A 88 -17.65 -9.14 -25.97
N THR A 89 -18.28 -10.14 -26.59
CA THR A 89 -17.73 -11.43 -27.03
C THR A 89 -16.42 -11.85 -26.34
N MET A 90 -16.52 -12.88 -25.49
CA MET A 90 -15.38 -13.61 -24.93
C MET A 90 -14.52 -14.19 -26.05
N SER A 91 -13.54 -13.41 -26.48
CA SER A 91 -12.41 -13.83 -27.30
C SER A 91 -11.13 -13.50 -26.52
N LYS A 92 -10.02 -14.10 -26.96
CA LYS A 92 -8.64 -14.13 -26.43
C LYS A 92 -7.97 -12.78 -26.02
N THR A 93 -8.73 -11.71 -25.80
CA THR A 93 -8.30 -10.36 -25.41
C THR A 93 -8.73 -10.03 -23.97
N ALA A 94 -8.19 -10.75 -22.98
CA ALA A 94 -8.33 -10.40 -21.56
C ALA A 94 -7.55 -9.13 -21.16
N GLU A 95 -6.89 -8.46 -22.12
CA GLU A 95 -6.07 -7.26 -21.92
C GLU A 95 -6.84 -5.93 -22.14
N ILE A 96 -8.12 -5.99 -22.51
CA ILE A 96 -8.94 -4.78 -22.70
C ILE A 96 -9.15 -4.11 -21.33
N GLY A 97 -8.51 -2.95 -21.13
CA GLY A 97 -8.57 -2.20 -19.86
C GLY A 97 -7.45 -2.52 -18.88
N GLN A 98 -6.41 -3.25 -19.31
CA GLN A 98 -5.19 -3.44 -18.54
C GLN A 98 -4.06 -2.53 -19.04
N THR A 99 -3.36 -1.87 -18.11
CA THR A 99 -2.12 -1.13 -18.42
C THR A 99 -0.99 -1.76 -17.62
N THR A 100 -0.12 -2.51 -18.30
CA THR A 100 1.10 -3.07 -17.68
C THR A 100 2.05 -1.91 -17.35
N PHE A 101 2.47 -1.80 -16.10
CA PHE A 101 3.45 -0.80 -15.64
C PHE A 101 4.77 -1.44 -15.20
N LEU A 102 4.80 -2.75 -14.98
CA LEU A 102 5.99 -3.53 -14.66
C LEU A 102 6.01 -4.81 -15.51
N SER A 103 7.15 -5.10 -16.13
CA SER A 103 7.40 -6.36 -16.84
C SER A 103 8.88 -6.70 -16.76
N VAL A 104 9.23 -7.70 -15.95
CA VAL A 104 10.59 -8.23 -15.81
C VAL A 104 10.54 -9.70 -16.20
N ASN A 105 11.18 -10.04 -17.31
CA ASN A 105 11.15 -11.40 -17.87
C ASN A 105 12.52 -12.07 -17.82
N GLN A 106 12.50 -13.39 -17.64
CA GLN A 106 13.63 -14.28 -17.84
C GLN A 106 13.23 -15.33 -18.88
N GLU A 107 13.96 -15.35 -19.99
CA GLU A 107 13.84 -16.41 -21.00
C GLU A 107 14.60 -17.64 -20.49
N LEU A 108 13.91 -18.77 -20.42
CA LEU A 108 14.44 -20.04 -19.92
C LEU A 108 14.82 -20.99 -21.05
N TYR A 109 14.14 -20.87 -22.19
CA TYR A 109 14.43 -21.62 -23.41
C TYR A 109 13.95 -20.83 -24.63
N THR A 110 14.70 -20.96 -25.72
CA THR A 110 14.34 -20.48 -27.07
C THR A 110 14.64 -21.57 -28.09
N HIS A 111 13.85 -21.66 -29.16
CA HIS A 111 14.04 -22.63 -30.24
C HIS A 111 15.43 -22.55 -30.89
N ASP A 112 16.07 -21.39 -30.85
CA ASP A 112 17.43 -21.20 -31.37
C ASP A 112 18.47 -22.04 -30.60
N SER A 113 18.13 -22.50 -29.39
CA SER A 113 18.95 -23.42 -28.59
C SER A 113 18.80 -24.90 -29.00
N GLY A 114 17.94 -25.21 -29.97
CA GLY A 114 17.67 -26.56 -30.49
C GLY A 114 16.29 -27.08 -30.08
N LYS A 115 15.82 -28.14 -30.75
CA LYS A 115 14.49 -28.73 -30.49
C LYS A 115 14.44 -29.36 -29.10
N LEU A 116 13.50 -28.92 -28.27
CA LEU A 116 13.24 -29.52 -26.97
C LEU A 116 12.76 -30.98 -27.10
N ALA A 117 13.47 -31.91 -26.46
CA ALA A 117 13.14 -33.34 -26.47
C ALA A 117 11.88 -33.65 -25.66
N ALA A 118 11.22 -34.77 -25.95
CA ALA A 118 10.13 -35.25 -25.11
C ALA A 118 10.64 -35.62 -23.71
N GLY A 119 9.82 -35.41 -22.68
CA GLY A 119 10.14 -35.66 -21.28
C GLY A 119 9.97 -34.43 -20.39
N THR A 120 10.42 -34.54 -19.14
CA THR A 120 10.33 -33.47 -18.15
C THR A 120 11.57 -32.58 -18.23
N HIS A 121 11.33 -31.27 -18.39
CA HIS A 121 12.35 -30.24 -18.35
C HIS A 121 12.15 -29.37 -17.11
N SER A 122 13.25 -28.84 -16.58
CA SER A 122 13.23 -28.04 -15.37
C SER A 122 14.26 -26.94 -15.46
N TRP A 123 13.81 -25.70 -15.28
CA TRP A 123 14.68 -24.52 -15.38
C TRP A 123 14.59 -23.69 -14.10
N PRO A 124 15.72 -23.34 -13.49
CA PRO A 124 15.74 -22.37 -12.40
C PRO A 124 15.49 -20.96 -12.95
N PHE A 125 14.76 -20.16 -12.20
CA PHE A 125 14.56 -18.74 -12.50
C PHE A 125 14.79 -17.87 -11.25
N ALA A 126 15.13 -16.62 -11.49
CA ALA A 126 15.29 -15.59 -10.47
C ALA A 126 14.92 -14.22 -11.06
N LEU A 127 13.82 -13.63 -10.58
CA LEU A 127 13.34 -12.31 -10.99
C LEU A 127 13.38 -11.36 -9.79
N VAL A 128 13.99 -10.18 -9.97
CA VAL A 128 14.10 -9.18 -8.90
C VAL A 128 12.98 -8.15 -9.03
N PHE A 129 12.27 -7.86 -7.94
CA PHE A 129 11.38 -6.70 -7.89
C PHE A 129 12.21 -5.42 -8.02
N PRO A 130 12.01 -4.60 -9.06
CA PRO A 130 12.71 -3.33 -9.14
C PRO A 130 12.19 -2.37 -8.06
N LYS A 131 13.02 -1.39 -7.65
CA LYS A 131 12.57 -0.34 -6.71
C LYS A 131 11.50 0.54 -7.33
N THR A 132 11.67 0.79 -8.62
CA THR A 132 10.99 1.84 -9.35
C THR A 132 10.61 1.35 -10.74
N PHE A 133 9.65 2.04 -11.34
CA PHE A 133 9.25 1.84 -12.73
C PHE A 133 9.09 3.19 -13.42
N ARG A 134 9.29 3.20 -14.74
CA ARG A 134 9.02 4.38 -15.56
C ARG A 134 7.56 4.38 -15.96
N SER A 135 6.90 5.52 -15.81
CA SER A 135 5.49 5.66 -16.16
C SER A 135 5.23 5.32 -17.63
N VAL A 136 4.19 4.53 -17.88
CA VAL A 136 3.73 4.17 -19.23
C VAL A 136 2.81 5.25 -19.82
N SER A 137 2.48 6.29 -19.04
CA SER A 137 1.64 7.40 -19.47
C SER A 137 2.39 8.34 -20.41
N LYS A 138 1.86 8.56 -21.62
CA LYS A 138 2.36 9.56 -22.59
C LYS A 138 2.43 10.99 -22.04
N LYS A 139 1.75 11.29 -20.93
CA LYS A 139 1.73 12.62 -20.29
C LYS A 139 2.75 12.76 -19.15
N ALA A 140 3.15 11.66 -18.52
CA ALA A 140 4.16 11.63 -17.46
C ALA A 140 5.47 11.13 -18.07
N LEU A 141 6.03 11.92 -18.98
CA LEU A 141 7.29 11.59 -19.67
C LEU A 141 8.41 11.42 -18.64
N ASP A 142 8.97 10.21 -18.60
CA ASP A 142 10.21 9.84 -17.89
C ASP A 142 10.24 10.02 -16.36
N GLU A 143 9.10 10.22 -15.70
CA GLU A 143 9.06 10.22 -14.25
C GLU A 143 9.17 8.78 -13.71
N GLU A 144 10.09 8.61 -12.76
CA GLU A 144 10.38 7.36 -12.09
C GLU A 144 9.53 7.28 -10.81
N PHE A 145 8.68 6.27 -10.73
CA PHE A 145 7.78 6.05 -9.60
C PHE A 145 8.22 4.82 -8.81
N GLU A 146 8.08 4.84 -7.49
CA GLU A 146 8.16 3.60 -6.70
C GLU A 146 7.03 2.64 -7.09
N LEU A 147 7.30 1.34 -7.02
CA LEU A 147 6.26 0.34 -7.25
C LEU A 147 5.11 0.50 -6.23
N PRO A 148 3.86 0.67 -6.69
CA PRO A 148 2.73 0.77 -5.77
C PRO A 148 2.44 -0.59 -5.12
N PRO A 149 1.86 -0.63 -3.91
CA PRO A 149 1.37 -1.89 -3.35
C PRO A 149 0.31 -2.53 -4.25
N THR A 150 0.10 -3.84 -4.10
CA THR A 150 -1.14 -4.46 -4.60
C THR A 150 -2.32 -3.74 -3.95
N PHE A 151 -3.22 -3.19 -4.75
CA PHE A 151 -4.29 -2.30 -4.30
C PHE A 151 -5.64 -2.68 -4.91
N SER A 152 -6.65 -2.73 -4.03
CA SER A 152 -8.04 -3.04 -4.36
C SER A 152 -8.97 -2.49 -3.26
N ALA A 153 -9.48 -1.27 -3.43
CA ALA A 153 -10.39 -0.66 -2.45
C ALA A 153 -11.86 -0.76 -2.90
N PRO A 154 -12.81 -1.09 -2.00
CA PRO A 154 -14.24 -1.01 -2.28
C PRO A 154 -14.65 0.38 -2.78
N GLY A 155 -15.52 0.43 -3.78
CA GLY A 155 -16.00 1.70 -4.35
C GLY A 155 -15.08 2.33 -5.39
N TYR A 156 -13.89 1.75 -5.64
CA TYR A 156 -12.97 2.23 -6.66
C TYR A 156 -12.86 1.25 -7.84
N PRO A 157 -12.93 1.74 -9.09
CA PRO A 157 -12.86 0.88 -10.26
C PRO A 157 -11.44 0.46 -10.62
N THR A 158 -10.41 1.02 -9.99
CA THR A 158 -9.00 0.78 -10.35
C THR A 158 -8.33 -0.18 -9.38
N TYR A 159 -7.68 -1.20 -9.94
CA TYR A 159 -6.91 -2.20 -9.22
C TYR A 159 -5.45 -2.13 -9.66
N LEU A 160 -4.52 -2.27 -8.72
CA LEU A 160 -3.09 -2.44 -9.01
C LEU A 160 -2.70 -3.86 -8.60
N LEU A 161 -2.29 -4.67 -9.56
CA LEU A 161 -2.12 -6.11 -9.41
C LEU A 161 -0.75 -6.55 -9.89
N TYR A 162 -0.26 -7.66 -9.31
CA TYR A 162 0.99 -8.29 -9.69
C TYR A 162 0.75 -9.78 -9.96
N GLU A 163 1.48 -10.35 -10.91
CA GLU A 163 1.45 -11.77 -11.23
C GLU A 163 2.83 -12.29 -11.64
N LEU A 164 3.09 -13.57 -11.35
CA LEU A 164 4.14 -14.35 -11.99
C LEU A 164 3.51 -15.12 -13.16
N ARG A 165 3.85 -14.73 -14.38
CA ARG A 165 3.34 -15.33 -15.61
C ARG A 165 4.39 -16.27 -16.20
N CYS A 166 4.05 -17.54 -16.32
CA CYS A 166 4.86 -18.55 -16.99
C CYS A 166 4.22 -18.82 -18.36
N GLU A 167 5.00 -18.68 -19.43
CA GLU A 167 4.51 -18.77 -20.80
C GLU A 167 5.35 -19.76 -21.60
N VAL A 168 4.66 -20.69 -22.28
CA VAL A 168 5.23 -21.64 -23.23
C VAL A 168 4.70 -21.30 -24.62
N SER A 169 5.54 -20.63 -25.41
CA SER A 169 5.22 -20.24 -26.77
C SER A 169 5.32 -21.44 -27.72
N LYS A 170 4.33 -21.66 -28.58
CA LYS A 170 4.27 -22.81 -29.50
C LYS A 170 4.18 -22.35 -30.94
N SER A 171 4.83 -23.07 -31.87
CA SER A 171 4.81 -22.76 -33.32
C SER A 171 3.45 -22.92 -34.01
N THR A 172 2.52 -23.59 -33.34
CA THR A 172 1.26 -24.06 -33.95
C THR A 172 0.07 -23.17 -33.67
N LEU A 173 -0.99 -23.37 -34.47
CA LEU A 173 -2.36 -22.88 -34.23
C LEU A 173 -2.94 -23.22 -32.84
N ALA A 174 -2.35 -24.15 -32.09
CA ALA A 174 -2.76 -24.50 -30.73
C ALA A 174 -2.67 -23.32 -29.73
N GLY A 175 -1.93 -22.26 -30.08
CA GLY A 175 -1.74 -21.08 -29.25
C GLY A 175 -0.82 -21.33 -28.06
N ASP A 176 -0.38 -20.24 -27.45
CA ASP A 176 0.55 -20.29 -26.31
C ASP A 176 -0.15 -20.81 -25.06
N GLU A 177 0.63 -21.47 -24.21
CA GLU A 177 0.19 -21.95 -22.91
C GLU A 177 0.70 -20.99 -21.84
N ILE A 178 -0.23 -20.43 -21.06
CA ILE A 178 0.06 -19.36 -20.11
C ILE A 178 -0.52 -19.74 -18.76
N MET A 179 0.32 -19.72 -17.74
CA MET A 179 -0.06 -19.86 -16.34
C MET A 179 0.27 -18.57 -15.58
N SER A 180 -0.72 -17.97 -14.94
CA SER A 180 -0.55 -16.77 -14.12
C SER A 180 -0.76 -17.09 -12.64
N VAL A 181 0.22 -16.75 -11.81
CA VAL A 181 0.13 -16.87 -10.35
C VAL A 181 -0.02 -15.46 -9.76
N PRO A 182 -1.15 -15.12 -9.11
CA PRO A 182 -1.34 -13.80 -8.53
C PRO A 182 -0.39 -13.57 -7.34
N ILE A 183 0.16 -12.36 -7.24
CA ILE A 183 1.10 -11.95 -6.20
C ILE A 183 0.55 -10.75 -5.42
N LEU A 184 0.75 -10.78 -4.10
CA LEU A 184 0.58 -9.63 -3.23
C LEU A 184 1.93 -8.94 -3.02
N TYR A 185 2.12 -7.78 -3.64
CA TYR A 185 3.26 -6.92 -3.41
C TYR A 185 2.94 -5.94 -2.28
N VAL A 186 3.68 -6.04 -1.19
CA VAL A 186 3.52 -5.19 0.00
C VAL A 186 4.86 -4.48 0.25
N PRO A 187 5.02 -3.22 -0.16
CA PRO A 187 6.25 -2.50 0.10
C PRO A 187 6.55 -2.44 1.61
N ARG A 188 7.84 -2.39 1.96
CA ARG A 188 8.31 -2.21 3.32
C ARG A 188 9.16 -0.94 3.39
N ARG A 189 8.78 -0.02 4.26
CA ARG A 189 9.57 1.18 4.56
C ARG A 189 9.83 1.21 6.06
N GLU A 190 11.04 1.56 6.43
CA GLU A 190 11.39 1.86 7.81
C GLU A 190 10.95 3.29 8.11
N ALA A 191 10.24 3.49 9.21
CA ALA A 191 9.89 4.83 9.66
C ALA A 191 11.17 5.55 10.12
N ALA A 192 11.31 6.83 9.79
CA ALA A 192 12.45 7.61 10.22
C ALA A 192 12.55 7.69 11.77
N ARG A 193 13.78 7.86 12.27
CA ARG A 193 14.06 7.87 13.71
C ARG A 193 13.45 9.10 14.40
N PRO A 194 12.91 8.96 15.63
CA PRO A 194 12.44 10.10 16.43
C PRO A 194 13.55 11.12 16.76
N SER A 195 13.16 12.28 17.30
CA SER A 195 14.11 13.28 17.81
C SER A 195 15.05 12.69 18.88
N LYS A 196 16.25 13.26 19.02
CA LYS A 196 17.23 12.80 20.04
C LYS A 196 16.67 12.88 21.46
N ALA A 197 15.95 13.95 21.79
CA ALA A 197 15.36 14.14 23.10
C ALA A 197 14.29 13.07 23.40
N ARG A 198 13.50 12.70 22.39
CA ARG A 198 12.52 11.62 22.52
C ARG A 198 13.14 10.23 22.58
N MET A 199 14.17 9.97 21.77
CA MET A 199 14.92 8.71 21.85
C MET A 199 15.51 8.53 23.25
N LEU A 200 16.15 9.58 23.80
CA LEU A 200 16.66 9.55 25.17
C LEU A 200 15.54 9.27 26.17
N ALA A 201 14.38 9.92 26.04
CA ALA A 201 13.25 9.68 26.93
C ALA A 201 12.77 8.22 26.89
N TYR A 202 12.72 7.61 25.71
CA TYR A 202 12.41 6.19 25.55
C TYR A 202 13.48 5.28 26.16
N GLU A 203 14.76 5.59 25.95
CA GLU A 203 15.89 4.83 26.51
C GLU A 203 15.92 4.88 28.05
N THR A 204 15.60 6.03 28.65
CA THR A 204 15.61 6.22 30.10
C THR A 204 14.27 5.95 30.78
N GLY A 205 13.22 5.66 30.01
CA GLY A 205 11.85 5.49 30.53
C GLY A 205 11.27 6.76 31.15
N SER A 206 11.73 7.95 30.73
CA SER A 206 11.20 9.23 31.19
C SER A 206 10.05 9.71 30.29
N PRO A 207 9.21 10.65 30.76
CA PRO A 207 8.18 11.27 29.91
C PRO A 207 8.80 11.89 28.66
N ALA A 208 8.13 11.75 27.52
CA ALA A 208 8.56 12.38 26.29
C ALA A 208 8.47 13.91 26.41
N PRO A 209 9.44 14.67 25.86
CA PRO A 209 9.42 16.13 25.96
C PRO A 209 8.24 16.72 25.20
N SER A 210 7.57 17.70 25.81
CA SER A 210 6.50 18.46 25.18
C SER A 210 7.04 19.38 24.06
N PRO A 211 6.17 19.91 23.18
CA PRO A 211 6.61 20.82 22.11
C PRO A 211 7.36 22.06 22.59
N LEU A 212 7.15 22.48 23.84
CA LEU A 212 7.88 23.59 24.45
C LEU A 212 9.36 23.25 24.72
N HIS A 213 9.64 22.01 25.10
CA HIS A 213 10.97 21.54 25.48
C HIS A 213 11.74 20.90 24.32
N ASP A 214 11.06 20.50 23.26
CA ASP A 214 11.65 19.87 22.06
C ASP A 214 10.97 20.38 20.78
N SER A 215 11.02 21.68 20.51
CA SER A 215 10.31 22.26 19.35
C SER A 215 10.71 21.65 18.00
N GLU A 216 11.93 21.13 17.87
CA GLU A 216 12.42 20.44 16.67
C GLU A 216 11.79 19.05 16.49
N GLY A 217 11.48 18.36 17.59
CA GLY A 217 10.86 17.03 17.62
C GLY A 217 9.35 17.03 17.42
N TRP A 218 8.73 18.19 17.17
CA TRP A 218 7.29 18.32 16.96
C TRP A 218 6.99 19.13 15.69
N GLN A 219 5.90 18.79 15.03
CA GLN A 219 5.30 19.60 13.97
C GLN A 219 3.98 20.16 14.48
N THR A 220 3.94 21.47 14.69
CA THR A 220 2.75 22.17 15.17
C THR A 220 1.98 22.80 14.01
N ALA A 221 0.66 22.69 14.06
CA ALA A 221 -0.29 23.45 13.27
C ALA A 221 -1.20 24.23 14.22
N THR A 222 -1.62 25.42 13.81
CA THR A 222 -2.51 26.28 14.60
C THR A 222 -3.76 26.62 13.82
N ALA A 223 -4.90 26.65 14.50
CA ALA A 223 -6.18 27.05 13.93
C ALA A 223 -6.96 27.88 14.95
N THR A 224 -7.85 28.72 14.47
CA THR A 224 -8.83 29.42 15.30
C THR A 224 -10.21 29.00 14.84
N THR A 225 -11.08 28.65 15.78
CA THR A 225 -12.45 28.23 15.49
C THR A 225 -13.41 28.88 16.47
N LYS A 226 -14.65 29.05 16.02
CA LYS A 226 -15.75 29.59 16.83
C LYS A 226 -16.58 28.43 17.36
N VAL A 227 -16.78 28.40 18.67
CA VAL A 227 -17.64 27.42 19.31
C VAL A 227 -18.81 28.13 19.99
N GLN A 228 -19.99 27.58 19.79
CA GLN A 228 -21.19 28.05 20.46
C GLN A 228 -21.29 27.39 21.85
N VAL A 229 -21.22 28.20 22.89
CA VAL A 229 -21.26 27.77 24.29
C VAL A 229 -22.68 28.00 24.83
N PHE A 230 -23.29 26.94 25.37
CA PHE A 230 -24.66 26.91 25.89
C PHE A 230 -25.74 27.42 24.91
N ASN A 231 -25.52 27.30 23.59
CA ASN A 231 -26.38 27.87 22.54
C ASN A 231 -26.63 29.39 22.67
N ALA A 232 -25.87 30.09 23.49
CA ALA A 232 -26.16 31.46 23.90
C ALA A 232 -25.06 32.44 23.50
N ARG A 233 -23.80 32.01 23.51
CA ARG A 233 -22.67 32.86 23.15
C ARG A 233 -21.67 32.14 22.27
N GLU A 234 -21.07 32.87 21.37
CA GLU A 234 -20.00 32.40 20.49
C GLU A 234 -18.66 32.82 21.08
N VAL A 235 -17.71 31.89 21.13
CA VAL A 235 -16.39 32.10 21.71
C VAL A 235 -15.33 31.65 20.72
N ASP A 236 -14.31 32.47 20.53
CA ASP A 236 -13.14 32.13 19.73
C ASP A 236 -12.17 31.27 20.54
N ILE A 237 -11.82 30.10 19.99
CA ILE A 237 -10.84 29.20 20.56
C ILE A 237 -9.67 29.06 19.61
N SER A 238 -8.48 29.32 20.14
CA SER A 238 -7.23 29.05 19.45
C SER A 238 -6.75 27.65 19.80
N VAL A 239 -6.53 26.83 18.78
CA VAL A 239 -6.06 25.45 18.89
C VAL A 239 -4.64 25.39 18.33
N SER A 240 -3.71 24.84 19.10
CA SER A 240 -2.42 24.39 18.58
C SER A 240 -2.36 22.87 18.67
N PHE A 241 -2.16 22.19 17.56
CA PHE A 241 -2.07 20.74 17.48
C PHE A 241 -0.69 20.32 16.97
N SER A 242 0.02 19.53 17.75
CA SER A 242 1.40 19.13 17.49
C SER A 242 1.49 17.62 17.33
N LEU A 243 2.14 17.17 16.26
CA LEU A 243 2.45 15.75 16.02
C LEU A 243 3.94 15.51 16.18
N ALA A 244 4.31 14.37 16.74
CA ALA A 244 5.71 13.98 16.90
C ALA A 244 6.42 13.87 15.55
N ARG A 245 7.60 14.47 15.38
CA ARG A 245 8.43 14.26 14.19
C ARG A 245 9.30 13.02 14.35
N PRO A 246 9.63 12.33 13.23
CA PRO A 246 9.18 12.60 11.86
C PRO A 246 7.70 12.23 11.65
N LEU A 247 7.06 12.82 10.63
CA LEU A 247 5.65 12.51 10.28
C LEU A 247 5.52 11.21 9.49
N GLU A 248 6.29 10.20 9.91
CA GLU A 248 6.36 8.87 9.36
C GLU A 248 6.21 7.89 10.52
N TYR A 249 5.17 7.08 10.49
CA TYR A 249 4.84 6.18 11.59
C TYR A 249 4.68 4.76 11.04
N ALA A 250 5.27 3.79 11.73
CA ALA A 250 5.15 2.40 11.36
C ALA A 250 3.75 1.87 11.68
N ARG A 251 3.31 0.83 10.95
CA ARG A 251 2.07 0.13 11.28
C ARG A 251 2.19 -0.56 12.63
N GLY A 252 1.11 -0.59 13.39
CA GLY A 252 1.08 -1.17 14.74
C GLY A 252 1.71 -0.30 15.82
N THR A 253 2.14 0.93 15.50
CA THR A 253 2.65 1.89 16.49
C THR A 253 1.59 2.95 16.80
N PHE A 254 1.97 3.94 17.62
CA PHE A 254 1.13 5.07 17.98
C PHE A 254 1.71 6.36 17.40
N ILE A 255 0.84 7.31 17.05
CA ILE A 255 1.17 8.68 16.68
C ILE A 255 0.97 9.55 17.92
N PRO A 256 2.05 9.98 18.60
CA PRO A 256 1.91 10.85 19.76
C PRO A 256 1.55 12.27 19.30
N PHE A 257 0.59 12.86 19.98
CA PHE A 257 0.19 14.24 19.75
C PHE A 257 0.15 15.04 21.05
N TYR A 258 0.24 16.36 20.90
CA TYR A 258 0.07 17.34 21.96
C TYR A 258 -0.83 18.46 21.46
N MET A 259 -1.83 18.84 22.25
CA MET A 259 -2.81 19.86 21.87
C MET A 259 -2.96 20.90 22.97
N ASN A 260 -2.98 22.19 22.59
CA ASN A 260 -3.41 23.26 23.47
C ASN A 260 -4.68 23.91 22.94
N LEU A 261 -5.62 24.18 23.84
CA LEU A 261 -6.77 25.02 23.63
C LEU A 261 -6.56 26.31 24.43
N THR A 262 -6.65 27.46 23.78
CA THR A 262 -6.52 28.77 24.42
C THR A 262 -7.75 29.61 24.14
N CYS A 263 -8.34 30.19 25.18
CA CYS A 263 -9.58 30.94 25.10
C CYS A 263 -9.75 31.83 26.33
N ASP A 264 -10.30 33.03 26.14
CA ASP A 264 -10.49 34.01 27.22
C ASP A 264 -11.72 33.72 28.10
N ASP A 265 -12.59 32.81 27.65
CA ASP A 265 -13.72 32.29 28.41
C ASP A 265 -13.35 30.98 29.13
N ALA A 266 -13.14 31.07 30.44
CA ALA A 266 -12.79 29.92 31.27
C ALA A 266 -13.88 28.83 31.29
N GLN A 267 -15.16 29.20 31.21
CA GLN A 267 -16.25 28.21 31.19
C GLN A 267 -16.27 27.44 29.87
N ALA A 268 -15.98 28.11 28.75
CA ALA A 268 -15.84 27.46 27.46
C ALA A 268 -14.68 26.45 27.47
N LEU A 269 -13.54 26.83 28.04
CA LEU A 269 -12.39 25.93 28.20
C LEU A 269 -12.71 24.71 29.07
N ASP A 270 -13.43 24.89 30.17
CA ASP A 270 -13.80 23.79 31.06
C ASP A 270 -14.76 22.81 30.38
N LEU A 271 -15.68 23.29 29.53
CA LEU A 271 -16.54 22.41 28.72
C LEU A 271 -15.73 21.63 27.68
N LEU A 272 -14.82 22.30 26.97
CA LEU A 272 -13.93 21.65 25.98
C LEU A 272 -12.95 20.68 26.62
N SER A 273 -12.81 20.74 27.93
CA SER A 273 -11.98 19.85 28.72
C SER A 273 -12.69 18.60 29.20
N THR A 274 -13.99 18.50 28.97
CA THR A 274 -14.74 17.28 29.27
C THR A 274 -14.39 16.18 28.26
N PRO A 275 -14.42 14.90 28.67
CA PRO A 275 -14.30 13.79 27.74
C PRO A 275 -15.33 13.94 26.61
N GLN A 276 -14.93 13.63 25.36
CA GLN A 276 -15.78 13.68 24.16
C GLN A 276 -16.14 15.09 23.64
N ALA A 277 -15.61 16.17 24.23
CA ALA A 277 -15.83 17.51 23.69
C ALA A 277 -15.28 17.69 22.26
N PHE A 278 -14.27 16.92 21.91
CA PHE A 278 -13.72 16.80 20.56
C PHE A 278 -13.23 15.37 20.32
N SER A 279 -13.17 14.98 19.05
CA SER A 279 -12.51 13.76 18.60
C SER A 279 -11.27 14.11 17.79
N ILE A 280 -10.26 13.23 17.87
CA ILE A 280 -9.06 13.30 17.05
C ILE A 280 -9.07 12.04 16.22
N VAL A 281 -9.05 12.17 14.90
CA VAL A 281 -9.19 11.03 14.00
C VAL A 281 -8.02 10.98 13.02
N LEU A 282 -7.65 9.78 12.62
CA LEU A 282 -6.76 9.53 11.50
C LEU A 282 -7.62 9.19 10.30
N ASP A 283 -7.58 10.02 9.27
CA ASP A 283 -8.39 9.85 8.08
C ASP A 283 -7.55 9.42 6.89
N ARG A 284 -8.06 8.46 6.14
CA ARG A 284 -7.46 7.99 4.90
C ARG A 284 -8.11 8.68 3.71
N ARG A 285 -7.31 9.20 2.80
CA ARG A 285 -7.77 9.85 1.56
C ARG A 285 -7.20 9.13 0.36
N LEU A 286 -8.09 8.72 -0.53
CA LEU A 286 -7.73 8.21 -1.84
C LEU A 286 -8.03 9.28 -2.88
N HIS A 287 -7.02 9.63 -3.68
CA HIS A 287 -7.15 10.55 -4.80
C HIS A 287 -7.03 9.77 -6.10
N ALA A 288 -8.09 9.78 -6.91
CA ALA A 288 -8.10 9.20 -8.25
C ALA A 288 -8.37 10.30 -9.28
N SER A 289 -7.57 10.39 -10.33
CA SER A 289 -7.81 11.34 -11.43
C SER A 289 -8.53 10.65 -12.59
N GLU A 290 -9.68 11.18 -13.01
CA GLU A 290 -10.44 10.60 -14.12
C GLU A 290 -9.80 10.89 -15.49
N PRO A 291 -9.81 9.92 -16.42
CA PRO A 291 -9.21 10.06 -17.74
C PRO A 291 -10.20 10.63 -18.78
N SER A 292 -10.78 11.82 -18.59
CA SER A 292 -11.31 12.63 -19.71
C SER A 292 -11.80 14.01 -19.27
N GLY A 293 -11.59 15.03 -20.11
CA GLY A 293 -11.88 16.44 -19.88
C GLY A 293 -13.35 16.84 -19.73
N ARG A 294 -14.16 16.08 -18.99
CA ARG A 294 -15.34 16.64 -18.33
C ARG A 294 -14.82 17.43 -17.13
N ARG A 295 -15.31 18.67 -17.01
CA ARG A 295 -14.88 19.66 -16.01
C ARG A 295 -14.62 18.98 -14.67
N ALA A 296 -13.46 19.30 -14.09
CA ALA A 296 -13.14 19.04 -12.69
C ALA A 296 -14.25 19.62 -11.82
N VAL A 297 -15.24 18.78 -11.53
CA VAL A 297 -16.32 19.05 -10.59
C VAL A 297 -16.42 17.76 -9.81
N ASP A 298 -16.01 17.90 -8.56
CA ASP A 298 -15.94 16.93 -7.49
C ASP A 298 -14.80 15.93 -7.63
N GLU A 299 -13.68 16.29 -7.00
CA GLU A 299 -12.82 15.37 -6.28
C GLU A 299 -13.72 14.34 -5.57
N ARG A 300 -13.97 13.20 -6.21
CA ARG A 300 -14.48 12.00 -5.52
C ARG A 300 -13.37 11.44 -4.62
N GLY A 301 -12.74 12.30 -3.83
CA GLY A 301 -12.12 11.86 -2.60
C GLY A 301 -13.20 11.13 -1.83
N ASN A 302 -12.85 9.98 -1.26
CA ASN A 302 -13.76 9.31 -0.35
C ASN A 302 -14.36 10.35 0.62
N GLY A 303 -15.61 10.14 1.05
CA GLY A 303 -16.07 10.77 2.29
C GLY A 303 -15.07 10.44 3.42
N GLN A 304 -15.19 11.13 4.55
CA GLN A 304 -14.30 10.91 5.70
C GLN A 304 -14.15 9.39 6.00
N ASP A 305 -12.96 8.84 5.73
CA ASP A 305 -12.64 7.42 5.91
C ASP A 305 -11.73 7.30 7.12
N THR A 306 -12.35 7.40 8.29
CA THR A 306 -11.67 7.33 9.57
C THR A 306 -11.15 5.92 9.80
N VAL A 307 -9.83 5.79 9.84
CA VAL A 307 -9.13 4.52 10.06
C VAL A 307 -8.72 4.31 11.52
N SER A 308 -8.73 5.37 12.33
CA SER A 308 -8.41 5.30 13.76
C SER A 308 -8.91 6.55 14.50
N GLU A 309 -9.18 6.40 15.80
CA GLU A 309 -9.50 7.50 16.70
C GLU A 309 -8.41 7.61 17.79
N GLY A 310 -8.02 8.84 18.09
CA GLY A 310 -7.03 9.19 19.09
C GLY A 310 -7.60 9.14 20.50
N LYS A 311 -6.78 8.67 21.44
CA LYS A 311 -7.04 8.75 22.87
C LYS A 311 -6.21 9.88 23.45
N TYR A 312 -6.80 10.66 24.36
CA TYR A 312 -6.12 11.75 25.02
C TYR A 312 -6.48 11.85 26.50
N TRP A 313 -5.61 12.53 27.22
CA TRP A 313 -5.73 12.87 28.64
C TRP A 313 -5.22 14.29 28.86
N ARG A 314 -5.46 14.84 30.05
CA ARG A 314 -4.91 16.16 30.41
C ARG A 314 -3.40 16.06 30.59
N ALA A 315 -2.67 16.99 29.98
CA ALA A 315 -1.25 17.14 30.25
C ALA A 315 -1.03 17.58 31.70
N GLU A 316 0.16 17.33 32.27
CA GLU A 316 0.43 17.69 33.65
C GLU A 316 0.26 19.20 33.92
N PRO A 317 -0.22 19.59 35.12
CA PRO A 317 -0.67 20.95 35.43
C PRO A 317 0.42 22.03 35.34
N ASN A 318 1.70 21.64 35.21
CA ASN A 318 2.82 22.58 35.05
C ASN A 318 2.72 23.45 33.78
N TYR A 319 1.79 23.14 32.87
CA TYR A 319 1.59 23.83 31.59
C TYR A 319 0.25 24.57 31.47
N GLU A 320 -0.63 24.52 32.49
CA GLU A 320 -1.94 25.16 32.42
C GLU A 320 -1.88 26.63 32.86
N GLY A 321 -1.87 27.53 31.88
CA GLY A 321 -2.23 28.93 32.12
C GLY A 321 -3.73 29.05 32.44
N HIS A 322 -4.14 30.13 33.11
CA HIS A 322 -5.56 30.36 33.44
C HIS A 322 -6.50 30.20 32.22
N ASN A 323 -6.01 30.62 31.04
CA ASN A 323 -6.74 30.63 29.77
C ASN A 323 -6.27 29.54 28.79
N THR A 324 -5.57 28.50 29.28
CA THR A 324 -5.05 27.42 28.42
C THR A 324 -5.34 26.06 29.04
N ARG A 325 -5.71 25.11 28.18
CA ARG A 325 -5.90 23.70 28.52
C ARG A 325 -5.06 22.85 27.59
N ALA A 326 -4.23 22.00 28.18
CA ALA A 326 -3.30 21.15 27.44
C ALA A 326 -3.73 19.68 27.51
N PHE A 327 -3.54 18.99 26.40
CA PHE A 327 -3.86 17.58 26.23
C PHE A 327 -2.69 16.85 25.58
N GLU A 328 -2.44 15.65 26.07
CA GLU A 328 -1.52 14.69 25.49
C GLU A 328 -2.32 13.48 25.01
N GLY A 329 -1.83 12.82 23.97
CA GLY A 329 -2.50 11.64 23.50
C GLY A 329 -1.77 10.90 22.41
N GLU A 330 -2.43 9.85 21.95
CA GLU A 330 -1.92 8.94 20.96
C GLU A 330 -3.02 8.48 19.99
N ILE A 331 -2.67 8.35 18.72
CA ILE A 331 -3.53 7.77 17.70
C ILE A 331 -2.93 6.44 17.27
N ALA A 332 -3.69 5.35 17.38
CA ALA A 332 -3.20 4.03 16.99
C ALA A 332 -3.08 3.92 15.46
N VAL A 333 -1.93 3.47 14.96
CA VAL A 333 -1.75 3.13 13.55
C VAL A 333 -2.07 1.66 13.36
N GLY A 334 -3.20 1.34 12.73
CA GLY A 334 -3.64 -0.04 12.55
C GLY A 334 -2.58 -0.90 11.86
N VAL A 335 -2.38 -2.14 12.35
CA VAL A 335 -1.42 -3.10 11.73
C VAL A 335 -1.77 -3.43 10.28
N GLN A 336 -3.05 -3.24 9.92
CA GLN A 336 -3.63 -3.49 8.60
C GLN A 336 -3.76 -2.24 7.74
N LEU A 337 -3.36 -1.07 8.24
CA LEU A 337 -3.47 0.17 7.49
C LEU A 337 -2.51 0.13 6.30
N MET A 338 -3.03 0.25 5.07
CA MET A 338 -2.17 0.37 3.89
C MET A 338 -1.28 1.61 4.00
N GLN A 339 -0.02 1.47 3.59
CA GLN A 339 0.91 2.58 3.55
C GLN A 339 0.52 3.61 2.48
N ASN A 340 1.00 4.85 2.65
CA ASN A 340 0.90 5.86 1.62
C ASN A 340 1.61 5.41 0.34
N PHE A 341 1.00 5.68 -0.82
CA PHE A 341 1.61 5.45 -2.12
C PHE A 341 1.11 6.45 -3.15
N THR A 342 1.93 6.69 -4.16
CA THR A 342 1.58 7.49 -5.34
C THR A 342 1.82 6.67 -6.58
N TYR A 343 0.79 6.56 -7.41
CA TYR A 343 0.80 6.00 -8.76
C TYR A 343 0.18 7.06 -9.69
N PRO A 344 0.58 7.21 -10.96
CA PRO A 344 0.29 8.41 -11.77
C PRO A 344 -1.14 8.97 -11.76
N LYS A 345 -2.16 8.11 -11.62
CA LYS A 345 -3.57 8.53 -11.52
C LYS A 345 -4.25 8.16 -10.22
N LEU A 346 -3.53 7.58 -9.27
CA LEU A 346 -4.05 7.03 -8.02
C LEU A 346 -3.05 7.26 -6.89
N SER A 347 -3.42 8.01 -5.86
CA SER A 347 -2.61 8.10 -4.65
C SER A 347 -3.44 7.85 -3.41
N LEU A 348 -2.83 7.18 -2.44
CA LEU A 348 -3.38 6.94 -1.12
C LEU A 348 -2.54 7.71 -0.12
N HIS A 349 -3.19 8.60 0.63
CA HIS A 349 -2.58 9.37 1.69
C HIS A 349 -3.39 9.22 2.96
N VAL A 350 -2.73 8.85 4.05
CA VAL A 350 -3.28 9.01 5.39
C VAL A 350 -3.00 10.44 5.81
N SER A 351 -4.05 11.25 5.87
CA SER A 351 -4.00 12.67 6.20
C SER A 351 -4.46 12.91 7.64
N ARG A 352 -3.98 14.04 8.16
CA ARG A 352 -4.24 14.57 9.49
C ARG A 352 -5.33 15.63 9.46
#